data_AF-A0A7J6KM76-F1
#
_entry.id   AF-A0A7J6KM76-F1
#
_cell.length_a   1.000
_cell.length_b   1.000
_cell.length_c   1.000
_cell.angle_alpha   90.00
_cell.angle_beta   90.00
_cell.angle_gamma   90.00
#
_symmetry.space_group_name_H-M   'P 1'
#
loop_
_entity.id
_entity.type
_entity.pdbx_description
1 polymer ?
#
loop_
_entity_poly.entity_id
_entity_poly.type
_entity_poly.pdbx_seq_one_letter_code
_entity_poly.pdbx_strand_id
1 'polypeptide(L)'
;ATIIQFKLLLSLLLRAGFDAQLRKVSVLCADCRRDELRSCLEEAGLGLEIADEGVLLGVKLRYAGERLILNCDRSRRISQVVKFLADIKEKEVTTKRRCFKGAGCLAFDPGQQHVWARSCADALRALIGKLYAKEMLDLSALTGDARSALECILQWMEDLCSETCEHSSPVRFDDRQSLELEAVCDASNSGGGYVIRTVEGTVILSCAVRWRKGERLWHSNRRELCMLLRMLQDLSDFLHFRQRSTCGSANKPSVTVLCDNKSCVLWSQSSDSPEIVEASRAIERRAIARLLDGLHAELVALRSLCSLRICHVAGHKNQLADALSRAYDRSTPNGKSLADCLCSIGDSEDLPRDPTRSGIGWAKPSSKDPLDPGWEPDAED
;
A
#
# COMPACT_ATOMS: atom_id res chain seq x y z
N ALA A 1 19.10 24.56 13.84
CA ALA A 1 19.25 24.67 12.37
C ALA A 1 17.88 24.61 11.66
N THR A 2 16.99 23.68 12.01
CA THR A 2 15.65 23.49 11.43
C THR A 2 14.72 24.69 11.55
N ILE A 3 14.66 25.36 12.71
CA ILE A 3 13.82 26.57 12.89
C ILE A 3 14.30 27.75 12.03
N ILE A 4 15.62 27.94 11.89
CA ILE A 4 16.19 29.01 11.06
C ILE A 4 15.91 28.75 9.57
N GLN A 5 16.03 27.50 9.11
CA GLN A 5 15.69 27.11 7.74
C GLN A 5 14.19 27.23 7.45
N PHE A 6 13.34 26.90 8.43
CA PHE A 6 11.89 27.11 8.34
C PHE A 6 11.56 28.61 8.26
N LYS A 7 12.16 29.44 9.12
CA LYS A 7 12.05 30.92 9.07
C LYS A 7 12.47 31.45 7.69
N LEU A 8 13.55 30.92 7.10
CA LEU A 8 14.06 31.36 5.79
C LEU A 8 13.16 30.93 4.63
N LEU A 9 12.67 29.68 4.64
CA LEU A 9 11.74 29.16 3.64
C LEU A 9 10.41 29.93 3.67
N LEU A 10 9.85 30.16 4.86
CA LEU A 10 8.62 30.91 4.99
C LEU A 10 8.81 32.36 4.57
N SER A 11 9.92 33.00 4.94
CA SER A 11 10.25 34.35 4.47
C SER A 11 10.43 34.42 2.94
N LEU A 12 10.98 33.39 2.30
CA LEU A 12 11.09 33.30 0.83
C LEU A 12 9.72 33.14 0.17
N LEU A 13 8.85 32.27 0.71
CA LEU A 13 7.48 32.10 0.21
C LEU A 13 6.70 33.42 0.32
N LEU A 14 6.81 34.12 1.46
CA LEU A 14 6.21 35.44 1.66
C LEU A 14 6.68 36.47 0.62
N ARG A 15 8.00 36.58 0.44
CA ARG A 15 8.61 37.52 -0.52
C ARG A 15 8.29 37.18 -1.98
N ALA A 16 7.97 35.93 -2.29
CA ALA A 16 7.52 35.50 -3.61
C ALA A 16 6.04 35.81 -3.91
N GLY A 17 5.36 36.59 -3.06
CA GLY A 17 3.99 37.08 -3.33
C GLY A 17 2.87 36.17 -2.84
N PHE A 18 3.18 35.24 -1.92
CA PHE A 18 2.20 34.32 -1.33
C PHE A 18 1.39 34.92 -0.17
N ASP A 19 1.38 36.25 0.00
CA ASP A 19 0.72 36.95 1.10
C ASP A 19 -0.80 36.67 1.16
N ALA A 20 -1.44 36.47 -0.01
CA ALA A 20 -2.84 36.04 -0.12
C ALA A 20 -3.07 34.54 0.23
N GLN A 21 -2.00 33.74 0.29
CA GLN A 21 -2.07 32.30 0.61
C GLN A 21 -1.73 32.00 2.07
N LEU A 22 -1.07 32.89 2.82
CA LEU A 22 -0.73 32.64 4.23
C LEU A 22 -1.94 32.36 5.11
N ARG A 23 -3.07 33.05 4.89
CA ARG A 23 -4.34 32.76 5.57
C ARG A 23 -4.89 31.36 5.27
N LYS A 24 -4.38 30.71 4.22
CA LYS A 24 -4.70 29.33 3.83
C LYS A 24 -3.65 28.34 4.33
N VAL A 25 -2.58 28.81 4.97
CA VAL A 25 -1.52 27.99 5.57
C VAL A 25 -1.77 27.92 7.06
N SER A 26 -2.13 26.73 7.54
CA SER A 26 -2.12 26.40 8.96
C SER A 26 -0.94 25.52 9.29
N VAL A 27 -0.42 25.64 10.51
CA VAL A 27 0.66 24.78 11.00
C VAL A 27 0.09 23.80 12.01
N LEU A 28 0.39 22.52 11.82
CA LEU A 28 0.10 21.48 12.81
C LEU A 28 1.32 21.27 13.68
N CYS A 29 1.11 21.25 15.00
CA CYS A 29 2.17 21.06 15.98
C CYS A 29 1.68 20.19 17.13
N ALA A 30 2.58 19.38 17.70
CA ALA A 30 2.29 18.64 18.92
C ALA A 30 1.98 19.61 20.07
N ASP A 31 1.03 19.25 20.93
CA ASP A 31 0.52 20.15 21.97
C ASP A 31 1.63 20.67 22.90
N CYS A 32 2.60 19.82 23.23
CA CYS A 32 3.75 20.16 24.08
C CYS A 32 4.71 21.19 23.48
N ARG A 33 4.55 21.58 22.21
CA ARG A 33 5.45 22.48 21.48
C ARG A 33 4.76 23.70 20.90
N ARG A 34 3.45 23.83 21.11
CA ARG A 34 2.65 24.94 20.58
C ARG A 34 3.17 26.30 21.05
N ASP A 35 3.54 26.42 22.33
CA ASP A 35 4.01 27.69 22.88
C ASP A 35 5.38 28.11 22.32
N GLU A 36 6.29 27.14 22.17
CA GLU A 36 7.60 27.39 21.53
C GLU A 36 7.43 27.79 20.06
N LEU A 37 6.58 27.08 19.31
CA LEU A 37 6.31 27.40 17.91
C LEU A 37 5.64 28.78 17.78
N ARG A 38 4.68 29.11 18.65
CA ARG A 38 3.99 30.40 18.65
C ARG A 38 5.00 31.54 18.85
N SER A 39 5.86 31.42 19.86
CA SER A 39 6.93 32.39 20.09
C SER A 39 7.87 32.52 18.88
N CYS A 40 8.25 31.41 18.24
CA CYS A 40 9.08 31.43 17.03
C CYS A 40 8.42 32.12 15.84
N LEU A 41 7.11 31.95 15.66
CA LEU A 41 6.33 32.57 14.59
C LEU A 41 6.18 34.08 14.85
N GLU A 42 5.90 34.48 16.09
CA GLU A 42 5.82 35.88 16.51
C GLU A 42 7.14 36.63 16.30
N GLU A 43 8.27 36.06 16.74
CA GLU A 43 9.61 36.62 16.51
C GLU A 43 9.93 36.82 15.02
N ALA A 44 9.39 35.94 14.17
CA ALA A 44 9.60 36.00 12.72
C ALA A 44 8.59 36.93 12.02
N GLY A 45 7.65 37.55 12.75
CA GLY A 45 6.58 38.37 12.18
C GLY A 45 5.56 37.57 11.38
N LEU A 46 5.43 36.26 11.65
CA LEU A 46 4.55 35.33 10.93
C LEU A 46 3.24 35.16 11.71
N GLY A 47 2.17 35.80 11.25
CA GLY A 47 0.82 35.66 11.83
C GLY A 47 0.12 34.36 11.44
N LEU A 48 0.83 33.22 11.45
CA LEU A 48 0.26 31.91 11.10
C LEU A 48 -0.53 31.32 12.26
N GLU A 49 -1.70 30.76 11.96
CA GLU A 49 -2.49 30.02 12.93
C GLU A 49 -1.93 28.60 13.14
N ILE A 50 -1.79 28.20 14.41
CA ILE A 50 -1.50 26.83 14.79
C ILE A 50 -2.83 26.11 14.94
N ALA A 51 -3.16 25.23 13.99
CA ALA A 51 -4.43 24.51 13.98
C ALA A 51 -4.36 23.20 14.79
N ASP A 52 -5.52 22.76 15.30
CA ASP A 52 -5.66 21.45 15.95
C ASP A 52 -5.73 20.31 14.92
N GLU A 53 -6.34 20.57 13.77
CA GLU A 53 -6.55 19.62 12.67
C GLU A 53 -6.23 20.29 11.34
N GLY A 54 -5.66 19.52 10.41
CA GLY A 54 -5.42 19.93 9.04
C GLY A 54 -5.87 18.86 8.05
N VAL A 55 -6.18 19.26 6.82
CA VAL A 55 -6.60 18.33 5.77
C VAL A 55 -5.58 18.34 4.65
N LEU A 56 -5.04 17.15 4.32
CA LEU A 56 -4.11 16.97 3.21
C LEU A 56 -4.59 15.80 2.35
N LEU A 57 -4.85 16.07 1.07
CA LEU A 57 -5.29 15.06 0.09
C LEU A 57 -6.51 14.24 0.55
N GLY A 58 -7.47 14.88 1.24
CA GLY A 58 -8.66 14.23 1.78
C GLY A 58 -8.43 13.41 3.06
N VAL A 59 -7.23 13.48 3.66
CA VAL A 59 -6.90 12.88 4.95
C VAL A 59 -6.87 13.97 6.01
N LYS A 60 -7.55 13.75 7.13
CA LYS A 60 -7.48 14.60 8.31
C LYS A 60 -6.27 14.22 9.15
N LEU A 61 -5.52 15.23 9.56
CA LEU A 61 -4.28 15.11 10.31
C LEU A 61 -4.42 15.88 11.61
N ARG A 62 -4.09 15.24 12.74
CA ARG A 62 -4.07 15.90 14.05
C ARG A 62 -2.97 15.30 14.91
N TYR A 63 -2.43 16.05 15.86
CA TYR A 63 -1.54 15.45 16.86
C TYR A 63 -2.36 14.85 18.01
N ALA A 64 -1.89 13.72 18.54
CA ALA A 64 -2.34 13.15 19.81
C ALA A 64 -1.10 12.87 20.66
N GLY A 65 -0.79 13.78 21.59
CA GLY A 65 0.50 13.80 22.25
C GLY A 65 1.62 14.07 21.24
N GLU A 66 2.59 13.17 21.16
CA GLU A 66 3.77 13.30 20.27
C GLU A 66 3.59 12.62 18.90
N ARG A 67 2.43 11.99 18.65
CA ARG A 67 2.18 11.24 17.41
C ARG A 67 1.21 12.00 16.52
N LEU A 68 1.52 12.03 15.23
CA LEU A 68 0.59 12.48 14.21
C LEU A 68 -0.43 11.37 13.93
N ILE A 69 -1.71 11.66 14.09
CA ILE A 69 -2.83 10.78 13.78
C ILE A 69 -3.39 11.16 12.41
N LEU A 70 -3.59 10.15 11.57
CA LEU A 70 -4.19 10.25 10.25
C LEU A 70 -5.57 9.59 10.28
N ASN A 71 -6.62 10.36 10.01
CA ASN A 71 -7.96 9.86 9.75
C ASN A 71 -8.23 9.97 8.25
N CYS A 72 -8.32 8.83 7.58
CA CYS A 72 -8.48 8.79 6.13
C CYS A 72 -9.92 9.04 5.65
N ASP A 73 -10.85 9.46 6.50
CA ASP A 73 -12.29 9.61 6.21
C ASP A 73 -12.92 8.34 5.60
N ARG A 74 -12.53 7.18 6.14
CA ARG A 74 -12.98 5.86 5.66
C ARG A 74 -14.50 5.72 5.73
N SER A 75 -15.12 6.22 6.80
CA SER A 75 -16.55 6.05 7.08
C SER A 75 -17.42 6.55 5.92
N ARG A 76 -17.12 7.73 5.37
CA ARG A 76 -17.86 8.31 4.24
C ARG A 76 -17.85 7.40 3.02
N ARG A 77 -16.70 6.80 2.69
CA ARG A 77 -16.54 5.91 1.54
C ARG A 77 -17.18 4.55 1.78
N ILE A 78 -17.06 4.00 2.99
CA ILE A 78 -17.67 2.73 3.37
C ILE A 78 -19.20 2.81 3.28
N SER A 79 -19.82 3.93 3.63
CA SER A 79 -21.27 4.10 3.41
C SER A 79 -21.67 3.94 1.93
N GLN A 80 -20.82 4.32 0.99
CA GLN A 80 -21.07 4.10 -0.44
C GLN A 80 -20.90 2.62 -0.83
N VAL A 81 -19.93 1.93 -0.22
CA VAL A 81 -19.72 0.49 -0.40
C VAL A 81 -20.91 -0.30 0.14
N VAL A 82 -21.42 0.03 1.32
CA VAL A 82 -22.62 -0.60 1.91
C VAL A 82 -23.84 -0.43 1.01
N LYS A 83 -24.07 0.79 0.47
CA LYS A 83 -25.16 1.02 -0.51
C LYS A 83 -24.98 0.17 -1.77
N PHE A 84 -23.75 0.08 -2.28
CA PHE A 84 -23.43 -0.75 -3.43
C PHE A 84 -23.70 -2.25 -3.17
N LEU A 85 -23.35 -2.75 -1.99
CA LEU A 85 -23.58 -4.14 -1.58
C LEU A 85 -25.07 -4.46 -1.48
N ALA A 86 -25.84 -3.57 -0.85
CA ALA A 86 -27.30 -3.72 -0.75
C ALA A 86 -27.95 -3.77 -2.15
N ASP A 87 -27.58 -2.84 -3.03
CA ASP A 87 -28.11 -2.79 -4.40
C ASP A 87 -27.77 -4.04 -5.22
N ILE A 88 -26.54 -4.56 -5.11
CA ILE A 88 -26.12 -5.77 -5.83
C ILE A 88 -26.89 -6.99 -5.34
N LYS A 89 -27.06 -7.14 -4.03
CA LYS A 89 -27.76 -8.27 -3.42
C LYS A 89 -29.25 -8.27 -3.77
N GLU A 90 -29.87 -7.10 -3.88
CA GLU A 90 -31.29 -6.98 -4.22
C GLU A 90 -31.55 -7.20 -5.71
N LYS A 91 -30.75 -6.57 -6.58
CA LYS A 91 -31.09 -6.47 -8.01
C LYS A 91 -30.39 -7.50 -8.87
N GLU A 92 -29.23 -8.00 -8.46
CA GLU A 92 -28.31 -8.85 -9.24
C GLU A 92 -27.99 -8.34 -10.67
N VAL A 93 -28.41 -7.14 -11.04
CA VAL A 93 -28.13 -6.48 -12.31
C VAL A 93 -27.41 -5.18 -12.02
N THR A 94 -26.26 -5.00 -12.66
CA THR A 94 -25.40 -3.83 -12.42
C THR A 94 -24.62 -3.45 -13.68
N THR A 95 -23.76 -2.44 -13.60
CA THR A 95 -22.82 -2.11 -14.68
C THR A 95 -21.40 -2.29 -14.21
N LYS A 96 -20.48 -2.50 -15.16
CA LYS A 96 -19.04 -2.50 -14.87
C LYS A 96 -18.63 -1.22 -14.12
N ARG A 97 -19.07 -0.05 -14.60
CA ARG A 97 -18.77 1.25 -13.98
C ARG A 97 -19.17 1.27 -12.51
N ARG A 98 -20.34 0.73 -12.15
CA ARG A 98 -20.78 0.65 -10.75
C ARG A 98 -19.89 -0.28 -9.91
N CYS A 99 -19.54 -1.47 -10.41
CA CYS A 99 -18.62 -2.37 -9.72
C CYS A 99 -17.23 -1.75 -9.50
N PHE A 100 -16.67 -1.10 -10.52
CA PHE A 100 -15.38 -0.41 -10.41
C PHE A 100 -15.46 0.79 -9.46
N LYS A 101 -16.59 1.50 -9.40
CA LYS A 101 -16.84 2.57 -8.42
C LYS A 101 -16.87 2.01 -6.99
N GLY A 102 -17.64 0.95 -6.74
CA GLY A 102 -17.68 0.29 -5.42
C GLY A 102 -16.31 -0.21 -4.97
N ALA A 103 -15.56 -0.88 -5.87
CA ALA A 103 -14.18 -1.28 -5.63
C ALA A 103 -13.26 -0.07 -5.37
N GLY A 104 -13.44 1.04 -6.09
CA GLY A 104 -12.71 2.29 -5.90
C GLY A 104 -12.90 2.88 -4.51
N CYS A 105 -14.15 2.97 -4.05
CA CYS A 105 -14.48 3.46 -2.71
C CYS A 105 -13.83 2.61 -1.61
N LEU A 106 -13.80 1.28 -1.79
CA LEU A 106 -13.18 0.34 -0.84
C LEU A 106 -11.64 0.40 -0.89
N ALA A 107 -11.04 0.51 -2.07
CA ALA A 107 -9.59 0.51 -2.26
C ALA A 107 -8.90 1.83 -1.95
N PHE A 108 -9.65 2.94 -1.82
CA PHE A 108 -9.06 4.24 -1.58
C PHE A 108 -8.37 4.28 -0.22
N ASP A 109 -7.04 4.32 -0.26
CA ASP A 109 -6.17 4.11 0.88
C ASP A 109 -4.96 5.05 0.83
N PRO A 110 -5.18 6.35 1.11
CA PRO A 110 -4.15 7.38 0.97
C PRO A 110 -3.00 7.20 1.97
N GLY A 111 -3.25 6.54 3.10
CA GLY A 111 -2.23 6.22 4.11
C GLY A 111 -1.54 4.87 3.91
N GLN A 112 -1.95 4.10 2.89
CA GLN A 112 -1.48 2.75 2.62
C GLN A 112 -1.67 1.71 3.75
N GLN A 113 -2.70 1.87 4.57
CA GLN A 113 -2.95 1.05 5.76
C GLN A 113 -4.06 0.01 5.59
N HIS A 114 -4.75 -0.03 4.45
CA HIS A 114 -5.95 -0.83 4.22
C HIS A 114 -5.73 -1.93 3.18
N VAL A 115 -4.64 -2.68 3.33
CA VAL A 115 -4.23 -3.73 2.41
C VAL A 115 -5.34 -4.77 2.12
N TRP A 116 -6.13 -5.16 3.12
CA TRP A 116 -7.24 -6.10 2.95
C TRP A 116 -8.34 -5.54 2.05
N ALA A 117 -8.68 -4.25 2.22
CA ALA A 117 -9.68 -3.56 1.41
C ALA A 117 -9.22 -3.39 -0.03
N ARG A 118 -7.94 -3.05 -0.24
CA ARG A 118 -7.33 -3.02 -1.58
C ARG A 118 -7.36 -4.40 -2.23
N SER A 119 -6.99 -5.44 -1.50
CA SER A 119 -6.95 -6.83 -2.01
C SER A 119 -8.34 -7.33 -2.42
N CYS A 120 -9.35 -7.05 -1.59
CA CYS A 120 -10.75 -7.36 -1.87
C CYS A 120 -11.27 -6.61 -3.11
N ALA A 121 -10.99 -5.31 -3.18
CA ALA A 121 -11.34 -4.50 -4.34
C ALA A 121 -10.65 -4.99 -5.63
N ASP A 122 -9.39 -5.40 -5.56
CA ASP A 122 -8.66 -5.97 -6.69
C ASP A 122 -9.23 -7.34 -7.09
N ALA A 123 -9.73 -8.14 -6.15
CA ALA A 123 -10.47 -9.37 -6.44
C ALA A 123 -11.74 -9.06 -7.25
N LEU A 124 -12.53 -8.07 -6.82
CA LEU A 124 -13.73 -7.64 -7.53
C LEU A 124 -13.39 -7.12 -8.94
N ARG A 125 -12.37 -6.28 -9.07
CA ARG A 125 -11.92 -5.78 -10.38
C ARG A 125 -11.45 -6.90 -11.30
N ALA A 126 -10.71 -7.87 -10.76
CA ALA A 126 -10.23 -9.02 -11.53
C ALA A 126 -11.39 -9.89 -12.03
N LEU A 127 -12.39 -10.14 -11.18
CA LEU A 127 -13.60 -10.88 -11.57
C LEU A 127 -14.38 -10.13 -12.66
N ILE A 128 -14.77 -8.89 -12.38
CA ILE A 128 -15.64 -8.09 -13.27
C ILE A 128 -14.92 -7.73 -14.57
N GLY A 129 -13.60 -7.51 -14.53
CA GLY A 129 -12.79 -7.23 -15.71
C GLY A 129 -12.78 -8.37 -16.72
N LYS A 130 -12.88 -9.63 -16.25
CA LYS A 130 -12.90 -10.83 -17.09
C LYS A 130 -14.27 -11.12 -17.72
N LEU A 131 -15.35 -10.55 -17.19
CA LEU A 131 -16.69 -10.66 -17.75
C LEU A 131 -16.83 -9.68 -18.94
N TYR A 132 -16.37 -10.04 -20.14
CA TYR A 132 -16.45 -9.19 -21.35
C TYR A 132 -17.76 -9.40 -22.13
N ALA A 133 -18.39 -8.28 -22.58
CA ALA A 133 -19.24 -8.09 -23.78
C ALA A 133 -20.40 -7.08 -23.59
N LYS A 134 -20.86 -6.82 -22.35
CA LYS A 134 -22.07 -6.00 -22.11
C LYS A 134 -21.83 -4.89 -21.09
N GLU A 135 -22.47 -3.75 -21.32
CA GLU A 135 -22.47 -2.60 -20.41
C GLU A 135 -23.26 -2.91 -19.13
N MET A 136 -24.37 -3.63 -19.29
CA MET A 136 -25.15 -4.26 -18.22
C MET A 136 -24.65 -5.67 -17.95
N LEU A 137 -24.38 -5.95 -16.69
CA LEU A 137 -23.98 -7.24 -16.14
C LEU A 137 -25.15 -7.86 -15.39
N ASP A 138 -25.60 -9.00 -15.88
CA ASP A 138 -26.51 -9.87 -15.14
C ASP A 138 -25.68 -10.83 -14.29
N LEU A 139 -25.62 -10.58 -12.98
CA LEU A 139 -24.85 -11.36 -12.01
C LEU A 139 -25.57 -12.66 -11.62
N SER A 140 -26.88 -12.76 -11.88
CA SER A 140 -27.67 -13.98 -11.67
C SER A 140 -27.29 -15.06 -12.69
N ALA A 141 -26.85 -14.65 -13.88
CA ALA A 141 -26.38 -15.54 -14.93
C ALA A 141 -24.97 -16.12 -14.69
N LEU A 142 -24.26 -15.67 -13.65
CA LEU A 142 -22.95 -16.23 -13.30
C LEU A 142 -23.13 -17.63 -12.72
N THR A 143 -22.26 -18.55 -13.14
CA THR A 143 -22.27 -19.94 -12.66
C THR A 143 -20.86 -20.40 -12.27
N GLY A 144 -20.78 -21.51 -11.54
CA GLY A 144 -19.52 -22.15 -11.15
C GLY A 144 -18.56 -21.22 -10.40
N ASP A 145 -17.29 -21.23 -10.80
CA ASP A 145 -16.21 -20.49 -10.15
C ASP A 145 -16.44 -18.96 -10.14
N ALA A 146 -17.10 -18.41 -11.17
CA ALA A 146 -17.41 -16.98 -11.23
C ALA A 146 -18.43 -16.56 -10.17
N ARG A 147 -19.49 -17.36 -9.99
CA ARG A 147 -20.52 -17.10 -8.97
C ARG A 147 -19.95 -17.27 -7.57
N SER A 148 -19.24 -18.37 -7.31
CA SER A 148 -18.62 -18.62 -6.00
C SER A 148 -17.57 -17.57 -5.64
N ALA A 149 -16.79 -17.07 -6.61
CA ALA A 149 -15.88 -15.94 -6.38
C ALA A 149 -16.64 -14.65 -6.04
N LEU A 150 -17.71 -14.33 -6.77
CA LEU A 150 -18.52 -13.13 -6.50
C LEU A 150 -19.06 -13.15 -5.08
N GLU A 151 -19.70 -14.24 -4.67
CA GLU A 151 -20.30 -14.39 -3.34
C GLU A 151 -19.25 -14.23 -2.22
N CYS A 152 -18.09 -14.88 -2.38
CA CYS A 152 -16.99 -14.75 -1.44
C CYS A 152 -16.45 -13.31 -1.37
N ILE A 153 -16.33 -12.62 -2.51
CA ILE A 153 -15.88 -11.23 -2.56
C ILE A 153 -16.90 -10.31 -1.89
N LEU A 154 -18.20 -10.45 -2.16
CA LEU A 154 -19.23 -9.62 -1.56
C LEU A 154 -19.28 -9.80 -0.04
N GLN A 155 -19.16 -11.05 0.45
CA GLN A 155 -19.04 -11.31 1.89
C GLN A 155 -17.79 -10.65 2.48
N TRP A 156 -16.63 -10.78 1.81
CA TRP A 156 -15.40 -10.14 2.26
C TRP A 156 -15.52 -8.60 2.30
N MET A 157 -16.21 -8.00 1.33
CA MET A 157 -16.48 -6.56 1.36
C MET A 157 -17.32 -6.17 2.57
N GLU A 158 -18.32 -6.97 2.95
CA GLU A 158 -19.15 -6.73 4.14
C GLU A 158 -18.34 -6.80 5.43
N ASP A 159 -17.48 -7.82 5.57
CA ASP A 159 -16.61 -7.97 6.74
C ASP A 159 -15.73 -6.73 6.96
N LEU A 160 -15.34 -6.04 5.88
CA LEU A 160 -14.46 -4.86 5.90
C LEU A 160 -15.17 -3.51 6.10
N CYS A 161 -16.50 -3.50 6.14
CA CYS A 161 -17.32 -2.28 6.26
C CYS A 161 -17.60 -1.84 7.72
N SER A 162 -17.08 -2.53 8.73
CA SER A 162 -17.45 -2.34 10.14
C SER A 162 -16.47 -1.46 10.97
N GLU A 163 -15.34 -1.05 10.41
CA GLU A 163 -14.24 -0.44 11.17
C GLU A 163 -14.16 1.09 11.03
N THR A 164 -14.13 1.82 12.15
CA THR A 164 -13.62 3.19 12.22
C THR A 164 -12.10 3.17 12.11
N CYS A 165 -11.52 4.23 11.54
CA CYS A 165 -10.13 4.21 11.12
C CYS A 165 -9.38 5.49 11.53
N GLU A 166 -8.44 5.30 12.46
CA GLU A 166 -7.41 6.27 12.80
C GLU A 166 -6.06 5.56 12.80
N HIS A 167 -5.06 6.16 12.17
CA HIS A 167 -3.72 5.58 12.02
C HIS A 167 -2.69 6.47 12.70
N SER A 168 -1.78 5.89 13.46
CA SER A 168 -0.67 6.63 14.07
C SER A 168 0.54 6.66 13.16
N SER A 169 1.15 7.82 13.01
CA SER A 169 2.46 7.98 12.37
C SER A 169 3.54 7.22 13.16
N PRO A 170 4.52 6.60 12.47
CA PRO A 170 5.64 5.93 13.11
C PRO A 170 6.69 6.92 13.66
N VAL A 171 6.67 8.19 13.23
CA VAL A 171 7.65 9.19 13.64
C VAL A 171 7.18 9.90 14.90
N ARG A 172 8.02 9.89 15.94
CA ARG A 172 7.84 10.68 17.16
C ARG A 172 8.50 12.04 16.99
N PHE A 173 8.00 13.03 17.71
CA PHE A 173 8.53 14.38 17.66
C PHE A 173 10.01 14.49 18.11
N ASP A 174 10.46 13.68 19.07
CA ASP A 174 11.85 13.67 19.53
C ASP A 174 12.75 12.79 18.63
N ASP A 175 13.13 13.35 17.48
CA ASP A 175 13.96 12.75 16.42
C ASP A 175 15.41 12.39 16.84
N ARG A 176 15.73 12.42 18.14
CA ARG A 176 17.04 11.99 18.66
C ARG A 176 17.21 10.47 18.63
N GLN A 177 16.12 9.71 18.63
CA GLN A 177 16.19 8.26 18.56
C GLN A 177 16.30 7.78 17.10
N SER A 178 17.20 6.82 16.87
CA SER A 178 17.30 6.15 15.57
C SER A 178 15.99 5.41 15.29
N LEU A 179 15.37 5.66 14.14
CA LEU A 179 14.19 4.92 13.69
C LEU A 179 14.57 3.45 13.45
N GLU A 180 13.90 2.54 14.15
CA GLU A 180 14.12 1.10 14.02
C GLU A 180 12.94 0.43 13.30
N LEU A 181 13.23 -0.24 12.19
CA LEU A 181 12.24 -0.86 11.33
C LEU A 181 12.43 -2.37 11.22
N GLU A 182 11.31 -3.07 11.15
CA GLU A 182 11.24 -4.45 10.72
C GLU A 182 10.47 -4.53 9.40
N ALA A 183 11.05 -5.22 8.42
CA ALA A 183 10.42 -5.50 7.14
C ALA A 183 10.31 -7.02 6.98
N VAL A 184 9.10 -7.54 6.84
CA VAL A 184 8.84 -8.99 6.80
C VAL A 184 8.04 -9.33 5.55
N CYS A 185 8.48 -10.32 4.78
CA CYS A 185 7.78 -10.80 3.58
C CYS A 185 7.51 -12.30 3.64
N ASP A 186 6.51 -12.74 2.89
CA ASP A 186 6.11 -14.14 2.70
C ASP A 186 5.44 -14.33 1.32
N ALA A 187 5.54 -15.53 0.75
CA ALA A 187 4.85 -15.92 -0.47
C ALA A 187 4.19 -17.31 -0.38
N SER A 188 2.87 -17.34 -0.52
CA SER A 188 2.08 -18.55 -0.63
C SER A 188 1.87 -19.00 -2.09
N ASN A 189 1.03 -20.03 -2.29
CA ASN A 189 0.58 -20.46 -3.63
C ASN A 189 -0.50 -19.55 -4.24
N SER A 190 -1.21 -18.74 -3.44
CA SER A 190 -2.29 -17.87 -3.91
C SER A 190 -1.83 -16.41 -4.08
N GLY A 191 -0.85 -16.00 -3.29
CA GLY A 191 -0.37 -14.63 -3.29
C GLY A 191 0.95 -14.44 -2.54
N GLY A 192 1.34 -13.19 -2.44
CA GLY A 192 2.51 -12.77 -1.69
C GLY A 192 2.20 -11.52 -0.88
N GLY A 193 2.89 -11.36 0.25
CA GLY A 193 2.60 -10.29 1.19
C GLY A 193 3.85 -9.81 1.91
N TYR A 194 3.82 -8.55 2.33
CA TYR A 194 4.84 -8.01 3.21
C TYR A 194 4.29 -6.88 4.07
N VAL A 195 5.03 -6.62 5.15
CA VAL A 195 4.78 -5.52 6.07
C VAL A 195 6.10 -4.86 6.45
N ILE A 196 6.11 -3.53 6.43
CA ILE A 196 7.16 -2.68 6.98
C ILE A 196 6.55 -1.97 8.18
N ARG A 197 7.18 -2.12 9.34
CA ARG A 197 6.69 -1.58 10.61
C ARG A 197 7.83 -1.10 11.49
N THR A 198 7.52 -0.30 12.49
CA THR A 198 8.46 -0.05 13.60
C THR A 198 8.60 -1.30 14.46
N VAL A 199 9.71 -1.42 15.18
CA VAL A 199 9.90 -2.49 16.19
C VAL A 199 8.81 -2.45 17.27
N GLU A 200 8.25 -1.28 17.55
CA GLU A 200 7.11 -1.09 18.46
C GLU A 200 5.76 -1.60 17.91
N GLY A 201 5.73 -2.04 16.64
CA GLY A 201 4.56 -2.64 16.00
C GLY A 201 3.72 -1.68 15.14
N THR A 202 4.08 -0.40 15.02
CA THR A 202 3.35 0.54 14.14
C THR A 202 3.60 0.19 12.68
N VAL A 203 2.56 -0.21 11.95
CA VAL A 203 2.64 -0.49 10.52
C VAL A 203 2.86 0.82 9.76
N ILE A 204 3.88 0.83 8.92
CA ILE A 204 4.21 1.95 8.02
C ILE A 204 3.60 1.67 6.66
N LEU A 205 3.84 0.46 6.15
CA LEU A 205 3.38 0.03 4.85
C LEU A 205 3.08 -1.46 4.91
N SER A 206 2.03 -1.88 4.23
CA SER A 206 1.72 -3.29 4.03
C SER A 206 1.23 -3.51 2.61
N CYS A 207 1.48 -4.69 2.08
CA CYS A 207 1.10 -5.06 0.73
C CYS A 207 0.70 -6.53 0.69
N ALA A 208 -0.29 -6.82 -0.15
CA ALA A 208 -0.73 -8.15 -0.48
C ALA A 208 -1.04 -8.16 -1.98
N VAL A 209 -0.58 -9.19 -2.67
CA VAL A 209 -0.82 -9.37 -4.09
C VAL A 209 -1.28 -10.78 -4.39
N ARG A 210 -2.15 -10.90 -5.39
CA ARG A 210 -2.57 -12.18 -5.94
C ARG A 210 -1.63 -12.60 -7.06
N TRP A 211 -1.27 -13.87 -7.08
CA TRP A 211 -0.59 -14.47 -8.22
C TRP A 211 -1.56 -14.71 -9.38
N ARG A 212 -1.14 -14.35 -10.58
CA ARG A 212 -1.82 -14.74 -11.82
C ARG A 212 -1.61 -16.22 -12.11
N LYS A 213 -2.40 -16.78 -13.04
CA LYS A 213 -2.38 -18.20 -13.41
C LYS A 213 -0.95 -18.71 -13.68
N GLY A 214 -0.18 -17.98 -14.47
CA GLY A 214 1.22 -18.35 -14.77
C GLY A 214 2.21 -18.16 -13.62
N GLU A 215 1.95 -17.22 -12.72
CA GLU A 215 2.82 -16.91 -11.56
C GLU A 215 2.68 -17.95 -10.45
N ARG A 216 1.49 -18.56 -10.34
CA ARG A 216 1.24 -19.68 -9.42
C ARG A 216 2.05 -20.93 -9.76
N LEU A 217 2.49 -21.07 -11.01
CA LEU A 217 3.34 -22.18 -11.47
C LEU A 217 4.83 -21.96 -11.23
N TRP A 218 5.24 -20.78 -10.76
CA TRP A 218 6.63 -20.49 -10.44
C TRP A 218 7.14 -21.43 -9.34
N HIS A 219 8.46 -21.62 -9.25
CA HIS A 219 9.03 -22.29 -8.09
C HIS A 219 8.82 -21.42 -6.83
N SER A 220 8.68 -22.03 -5.66
CA SER A 220 8.47 -21.30 -4.39
C SER A 220 9.54 -20.23 -4.18
N ASN A 221 10.82 -20.59 -4.32
CA ASN A 221 11.95 -19.65 -4.23
C ASN A 221 11.81 -18.41 -5.13
N ARG A 222 11.23 -18.55 -6.33
CA ARG A 222 11.04 -17.41 -7.23
C ARG A 222 9.93 -16.48 -6.72
N ARG A 223 8.85 -17.02 -6.17
CA ARG A 223 7.76 -16.22 -5.56
C ARG A 223 8.27 -15.47 -4.33
N GLU A 224 8.98 -16.17 -3.46
CA GLU A 224 9.59 -15.60 -2.25
C GLU A 224 10.57 -14.49 -2.59
N LEU A 225 11.47 -14.74 -3.55
CA LEU A 225 12.44 -13.75 -3.99
C LEU A 225 11.77 -12.52 -4.63
N CYS A 226 10.68 -12.72 -5.36
CA CYS A 226 9.88 -11.62 -5.90
C CYS A 226 9.27 -10.75 -4.79
N MET A 227 8.77 -11.36 -3.71
CA MET A 227 8.20 -10.63 -2.56
C MET A 227 9.25 -9.91 -1.74
N LEU A 228 10.40 -10.55 -1.54
CA LEU A 228 11.55 -9.89 -0.93
C LEU A 228 11.96 -8.65 -1.75
N LEU A 229 12.16 -8.79 -3.06
CA LEU A 229 12.53 -7.67 -3.93
C LEU A 229 11.53 -6.51 -3.86
N ARG A 230 10.22 -6.79 -3.99
CA ARG A 230 9.19 -5.74 -3.95
C ARG A 230 9.13 -5.03 -2.60
N MET A 231 9.30 -5.75 -1.50
CA MET A 231 9.40 -5.15 -0.18
C MET A 231 10.63 -4.23 -0.05
N LEU A 232 11.78 -4.65 -0.59
CA LEU A 232 12.99 -3.82 -0.56
C LEU A 232 12.84 -2.54 -1.39
N GLN A 233 12.16 -2.60 -2.53
CA GLN A 233 11.85 -1.44 -3.35
C GLN A 233 10.97 -0.42 -2.60
N ASP A 234 9.87 -0.87 -2.00
CA ASP A 234 9.00 -0.01 -1.21
C ASP A 234 9.70 0.58 0.02
N LEU A 235 10.57 -0.22 0.67
CA LEU A 235 11.42 0.25 1.76
C LEU A 235 12.40 1.33 1.28
N SER A 236 13.01 1.15 0.11
CA SER A 236 13.94 2.09 -0.50
C SER A 236 13.27 3.43 -0.79
N ASP A 237 12.08 3.40 -1.39
CA ASP A 237 11.25 4.59 -1.65
C ASP A 237 10.89 5.33 -0.36
N PHE A 238 10.47 4.61 0.68
CA PHE A 238 10.17 5.19 1.98
C PHE A 238 11.40 5.87 2.61
N LEU A 239 12.55 5.20 2.60
CA LEU A 239 13.79 5.73 3.19
C LEU A 239 14.34 6.94 2.42
N HIS A 240 14.24 6.93 1.09
CA HIS A 240 14.57 8.08 0.26
C HIS A 240 13.66 9.27 0.55
N PHE A 241 12.35 9.03 0.66
CA PHE A 241 11.41 10.08 1.05
C PHE A 241 11.77 10.67 2.42
N ARG A 242 12.04 9.83 3.42
CA ARG A 242 12.48 10.28 4.76
C ARG A 242 13.75 11.12 4.70
N GLN A 243 14.77 10.67 3.97
CA GLN A 243 16.04 11.38 3.86
C GLN A 243 15.85 12.78 3.25
N ARG A 244 15.01 12.90 2.22
CA ARG A 244 14.66 14.17 1.58
C ARG A 244 13.86 15.08 2.53
N SER A 245 12.85 14.52 3.19
CA SER A 245 11.97 15.27 4.11
C SER A 245 12.66 15.77 5.37
N THR A 246 13.77 15.12 5.77
CA THR A 246 14.57 15.50 6.93
C THR A 246 15.78 16.37 6.57
N CYS A 247 15.92 16.80 5.31
CA CYS A 247 17.07 17.58 4.83
C CYS A 247 18.44 16.97 5.22
N GLY A 248 18.51 15.65 5.38
CA GLY A 248 19.72 14.93 5.80
C GLY A 248 20.12 15.11 7.28
N SER A 249 19.32 15.78 8.12
CA SER A 249 19.65 15.99 9.53
C SER A 249 19.25 14.83 10.46
N ALA A 250 18.46 13.87 9.96
CA ALA A 250 18.01 12.75 10.78
C ALA A 250 19.03 11.61 10.82
N ASN A 251 19.11 10.94 11.96
CA ASN A 251 19.94 9.75 12.11
C ASN A 251 19.56 8.67 11.09
N LYS A 252 20.57 7.90 10.64
CA LYS A 252 20.37 6.75 9.77
C LYS A 252 19.52 5.70 10.51
N PRO A 253 18.41 5.23 9.91
CA PRO A 253 17.58 4.21 10.54
C PRO A 253 18.30 2.86 10.58
N SER A 254 17.86 2.01 11.50
CA SER A 254 18.22 0.60 11.56
C SER A 254 17.08 -0.23 10.99
N VAL A 255 17.37 -1.12 10.05
CA VAL A 255 16.36 -1.96 9.40
C VAL A 255 16.76 -3.43 9.50
N THR A 256 15.86 -4.23 10.06
CA THR A 256 15.94 -5.69 10.01
C THR A 256 14.92 -6.24 9.01
N VAL A 257 15.43 -6.87 7.96
CA VAL A 257 14.64 -7.61 6.98
C VAL A 257 14.54 -9.07 7.42
N LEU A 258 13.32 -9.59 7.46
CA LEU A 258 12.99 -10.94 7.90
C LEU A 258 12.32 -11.71 6.75
N CYS A 259 12.85 -12.88 6.44
CA CYS A 259 12.32 -13.80 5.43
C CYS A 259 12.45 -15.24 5.95
N ASP A 260 11.45 -16.07 5.74
CA ASP A 260 11.47 -17.48 6.16
C ASP A 260 12.10 -18.41 5.10
N ASN A 261 12.26 -17.93 3.87
CA ASN A 261 12.97 -18.63 2.83
C ASN A 261 14.50 -18.51 3.00
N LYS A 262 15.12 -19.58 3.50
CA LYS A 262 16.58 -19.67 3.69
C LYS A 262 17.39 -19.36 2.42
N SER A 263 16.91 -19.78 1.24
CA SER A 263 17.62 -19.52 -0.02
C SER A 263 17.66 -18.03 -0.32
N CYS A 264 16.54 -17.33 -0.15
CA CYS A 264 16.47 -15.88 -0.36
C CYS A 264 17.38 -15.13 0.62
N VAL A 265 17.45 -15.56 1.89
CA VAL A 265 18.38 -14.99 2.88
C VAL A 265 19.83 -15.22 2.46
N LEU A 266 20.21 -16.45 2.08
CA LEU A 266 21.57 -16.75 1.61
C LEU A 266 21.96 -15.93 0.38
N TRP A 267 21.06 -15.81 -0.60
CA TRP A 267 21.31 -15.02 -1.81
C TRP A 267 21.41 -13.52 -1.55
N SER A 268 20.69 -13.01 -0.54
CA SER A 268 20.78 -11.60 -0.14
C SER A 268 22.09 -11.24 0.56
N GLN A 269 22.78 -12.24 1.12
CA GLN A 269 24.05 -12.06 1.84
C GLN A 269 25.27 -12.22 0.93
N SER A 270 25.14 -13.01 -0.13
CA SER A 270 26.25 -13.34 -1.04
C SER A 270 26.25 -12.41 -2.25
N SER A 271 27.33 -11.67 -2.45
CA SER A 271 27.57 -10.84 -3.64
C SER A 271 28.00 -11.68 -4.85
N ASP A 272 28.60 -12.83 -4.56
CA ASP A 272 29.10 -13.75 -5.58
C ASP A 272 27.92 -14.53 -6.16
N SER A 273 27.96 -14.74 -7.48
CA SER A 273 26.95 -15.47 -8.23
C SER A 273 26.58 -16.71 -7.43
N PRO A 274 25.30 -16.87 -7.02
CA PRO A 274 24.95 -18.06 -6.29
C PRO A 274 25.36 -19.25 -7.14
N GLU A 275 25.72 -20.36 -6.51
CA GLU A 275 25.44 -21.66 -7.11
C GLU A 275 23.92 -21.69 -7.30
N ILE A 276 23.47 -21.06 -8.39
CA ILE A 276 22.07 -20.90 -8.75
C ILE A 276 21.65 -22.33 -8.92
N VAL A 277 20.80 -22.75 -7.97
CA VAL A 277 19.98 -23.95 -7.95
C VAL A 277 20.16 -24.73 -9.24
N GLU A 278 20.53 -26.02 -9.13
CA GLU A 278 20.33 -27.03 -10.17
C GLU A 278 18.83 -27.19 -10.51
N ALA A 279 18.09 -26.10 -10.69
CA ALA A 279 16.76 -26.05 -11.20
C ALA A 279 16.84 -26.64 -12.60
N SER A 280 16.12 -27.74 -12.79
CA SER A 280 16.12 -28.60 -13.97
C SER A 280 15.76 -27.90 -15.28
N ARG A 281 15.44 -26.59 -15.26
CA ARG A 281 14.98 -25.82 -16.41
C ARG A 281 15.71 -24.47 -16.51
N ALA A 282 16.41 -24.27 -17.63
CA ALA A 282 17.18 -23.05 -17.92
C ALA A 282 16.36 -21.74 -17.86
N ILE A 283 15.05 -21.81 -18.10
CA ILE A 283 14.15 -20.64 -18.01
C ILE A 283 14.01 -20.16 -16.55
N GLU A 284 13.84 -21.09 -15.60
CA GLU A 284 13.66 -20.72 -14.19
C GLU A 284 14.95 -20.17 -13.59
N ARG A 285 16.11 -20.75 -13.95
CA ARG A 285 17.42 -20.20 -13.58
C ARG A 285 17.59 -18.76 -14.05
N ARG A 286 17.25 -18.46 -15.32
CA ARG A 286 17.31 -17.09 -15.87
C ARG A 286 16.34 -16.14 -15.18
N ALA A 287 15.16 -16.61 -14.78
CA ALA A 287 14.19 -15.78 -14.07
C ALA A 287 14.67 -15.43 -12.66
N ILE A 288 15.23 -16.40 -11.93
CA ILE A 288 15.81 -16.18 -10.60
C ILE A 288 17.02 -15.24 -10.71
N ALA A 289 17.93 -15.44 -11.68
CA ALA A 289 19.08 -14.57 -11.88
C ALA A 289 18.68 -13.09 -12.04
N ARG A 290 17.68 -12.78 -12.87
CA ARG A 290 17.18 -11.40 -13.03
C ARG A 290 16.61 -10.81 -11.74
N LEU A 291 15.93 -11.62 -10.93
CA LEU A 291 15.42 -11.15 -9.64
C LEU A 291 16.55 -10.90 -8.65
N LEU A 292 17.62 -11.70 -8.69
CA LEU A 292 18.82 -11.50 -7.89
C LEU A 292 19.55 -10.22 -8.30
N ASP A 293 19.74 -9.97 -9.59
CA ASP A 293 20.36 -8.73 -10.08
C ASP A 293 19.62 -7.50 -9.54
N GLY A 294 18.28 -7.52 -9.59
CA GLY A 294 17.42 -6.48 -9.01
C GLY A 294 17.56 -6.39 -7.49
N LEU A 295 17.59 -7.53 -6.79
CA LEU A 295 17.77 -7.60 -5.33
C LEU A 295 19.09 -6.96 -4.92
N HIS A 296 20.20 -7.32 -5.57
CA HIS A 296 21.52 -6.80 -5.25
C HIS A 296 21.60 -5.29 -5.49
N ALA A 297 20.99 -4.79 -6.57
CA ALA A 297 20.92 -3.35 -6.84
C ALA A 297 20.17 -2.60 -5.71
N GLU A 298 19.02 -3.10 -5.27
CA GLU A 298 18.26 -2.49 -4.16
C GLU A 298 19.01 -2.57 -2.83
N LEU A 299 19.69 -3.68 -2.55
CA LEU A 299 20.50 -3.83 -1.33
C LEU A 299 21.66 -2.84 -1.27
N VAL A 300 22.32 -2.58 -2.41
CA VAL A 300 23.36 -1.54 -2.49
C VAL A 300 22.79 -0.16 -2.20
N ALA A 301 21.63 0.17 -2.79
CA ALA A 301 20.96 1.44 -2.53
C ALA A 301 20.56 1.59 -1.05
N LEU A 302 19.92 0.57 -0.48
CA LEU A 302 19.46 0.59 0.92
C LEU A 302 20.60 0.73 1.93
N ARG A 303 21.74 0.05 1.73
CA ARG A 303 22.91 0.18 2.61
C ARG A 303 23.48 1.60 2.67
N SER A 304 23.23 2.42 1.66
CA SER A 304 23.61 3.85 1.70
C SER A 304 22.69 4.66 2.63
N LEU A 305 21.41 4.25 2.75
CA LEU A 305 20.34 4.95 3.46
C LEU A 305 20.19 4.52 4.92
N CYS A 306 20.47 3.25 5.24
CA CYS A 306 20.23 2.67 6.56
C CYS A 306 21.32 1.67 6.99
N SER A 307 21.32 1.33 8.28
CA SER A 307 21.97 0.11 8.76
C SER A 307 21.06 -1.06 8.44
N LEU A 308 21.48 -1.96 7.55
CA LEU A 308 20.64 -3.04 7.03
C LEU A 308 21.13 -4.40 7.52
N ARG A 309 20.24 -5.19 8.11
CA ARG A 309 20.47 -6.59 8.46
C ARG A 309 19.37 -7.46 7.84
N ILE A 310 19.75 -8.60 7.28
CA ILE A 310 18.80 -9.56 6.70
C ILE A 310 18.96 -10.89 7.44
N CYS A 311 17.86 -11.35 8.03
CA CYS A 311 17.84 -12.53 8.88
C CYS A 311 16.76 -13.51 8.43
N HIS A 312 17.03 -14.79 8.66
CA HIS A 312 15.99 -15.81 8.59
C HIS A 312 15.05 -15.68 9.79
N VAL A 313 13.74 -15.78 9.54
CA VAL A 313 12.70 -15.88 10.58
C VAL A 313 11.95 -17.19 10.42
N ALA A 314 11.54 -17.83 11.52
CA ALA A 314 10.68 -19.01 11.42
C ALA A 314 9.25 -18.58 11.00
N GLY A 315 8.59 -19.35 10.13
CA GLY A 315 7.24 -19.01 9.63
C GLY A 315 6.21 -18.74 10.73
N HIS A 316 6.21 -19.46 11.86
CA HIS A 316 5.25 -19.15 12.95
C HIS A 316 5.43 -17.74 13.57
N LYS A 317 6.54 -17.05 13.30
CA LYS A 317 6.83 -15.68 13.77
C LYS A 317 6.54 -14.60 12.71
N ASN A 318 6.20 -14.96 11.46
CA ASN A 318 5.91 -14.01 10.38
C ASN A 318 4.39 -13.83 10.11
N GLN A 319 3.55 -14.12 11.11
CA GLN A 319 2.08 -14.26 11.00
C GLN A 319 1.37 -13.20 10.14
N LEU A 320 1.77 -11.92 10.25
CA LEU A 320 1.13 -10.86 9.47
C LEU A 320 1.50 -10.94 7.98
N ALA A 321 2.77 -11.21 7.65
CA ALA A 321 3.19 -11.40 6.26
C ALA A 321 2.59 -12.67 5.66
N ASP A 322 2.56 -13.78 6.41
CA ASP A 322 1.88 -15.03 6.02
C ASP A 322 0.39 -14.77 5.73
N ALA A 323 -0.32 -14.12 6.65
CA ALA A 323 -1.74 -13.78 6.46
C ALA A 323 -1.97 -12.95 5.19
N LEU A 324 -1.11 -11.95 4.94
CA LEU A 324 -1.18 -11.13 3.72
C LEU A 324 -0.91 -11.94 2.45
N SER A 325 0.07 -12.84 2.49
CA SER A 325 0.38 -13.73 1.37
C SER A 325 -0.77 -14.69 1.05
N ARG A 326 -1.61 -14.99 2.04
CA ARG A 326 -2.78 -15.87 1.98
C ARG A 326 -4.10 -15.12 1.86
N ALA A 327 -4.08 -13.82 1.55
CA ALA A 327 -5.31 -13.02 1.49
C ALA A 327 -6.37 -13.58 0.52
N TYR A 328 -5.93 -14.36 -0.48
CA TYR A 328 -6.77 -14.99 -1.48
C TYR A 328 -7.00 -16.51 -1.26
N ASP A 329 -6.57 -17.07 -0.12
CA ASP A 329 -6.86 -18.45 0.31
C ASP A 329 -8.29 -18.61 0.85
N ARG A 330 -9.08 -17.53 0.90
CA ARG A 330 -10.47 -17.53 1.36
C ARG A 330 -11.28 -18.63 0.68
N SER A 331 -11.97 -19.44 1.49
CA SER A 331 -12.82 -20.53 0.99
C SER A 331 -14.05 -19.95 0.29
N THR A 332 -14.28 -20.36 -0.95
CA THR A 332 -15.47 -20.02 -1.72
C THR A 332 -16.56 -21.10 -1.53
N PRO A 333 -17.85 -20.83 -1.82
CA PRO A 333 -18.94 -21.78 -1.59
C PRO A 333 -18.79 -23.15 -2.27
N ASN A 334 -18.02 -23.23 -3.36
CA ASN A 334 -17.68 -24.48 -4.06
C ASN A 334 -16.46 -25.21 -3.48
N GLY A 335 -15.92 -24.79 -2.32
CA GLY A 335 -14.80 -25.42 -1.61
C GLY A 335 -13.40 -25.11 -2.17
N LYS A 336 -13.29 -24.29 -3.21
CA LYS A 336 -12.00 -23.82 -3.75
C LYS A 336 -11.50 -22.57 -3.00
N SER A 337 -10.23 -22.21 -3.21
CA SER A 337 -9.77 -20.88 -2.79
C SER A 337 -10.28 -19.80 -3.75
N LEU A 338 -10.42 -18.57 -3.25
CA LEU A 338 -10.75 -17.42 -4.09
C LEU A 338 -9.73 -17.23 -5.23
N ALA A 339 -8.44 -17.47 -4.97
CA ALA A 339 -7.40 -17.44 -6.00
C ALA A 339 -7.62 -18.47 -7.11
N ASP A 340 -8.05 -19.69 -6.77
CA ASP A 340 -8.36 -20.75 -7.75
C ASP A 340 -9.53 -20.37 -8.64
N CYS A 341 -10.61 -19.89 -8.04
CA CYS A 341 -11.79 -19.43 -8.78
C CYS A 341 -11.40 -18.29 -9.74
N LEU A 342 -10.69 -17.26 -9.27
CA LEU A 342 -10.27 -16.13 -10.10
C LEU A 342 -9.31 -16.50 -11.24
N CYS A 343 -8.50 -17.55 -11.07
CA CYS A 343 -7.60 -18.05 -12.14
C CYS A 343 -8.34 -18.90 -13.18
N SER A 344 -9.46 -19.50 -12.81
CA SER A 344 -10.25 -20.41 -13.68
C SER A 344 -11.23 -19.67 -14.59
N ILE A 345 -11.50 -18.39 -14.31
CA ILE A 345 -12.42 -17.54 -15.08
C ILE A 345 -11.66 -16.95 -16.27
N GLY A 346 -12.03 -17.32 -17.51
CA GLY A 346 -11.58 -16.72 -18.77
C GLY A 346 -10.12 -16.96 -19.15
N ASP A 347 -9.89 -17.70 -20.25
CA ASP A 347 -8.57 -17.96 -20.86
C ASP A 347 -8.14 -16.84 -21.84
N SER A 348 -8.13 -15.57 -21.42
CA SER A 348 -7.36 -14.56 -22.16
C SER A 348 -5.96 -14.46 -21.58
N GLU A 349 -4.94 -14.58 -22.43
CA GLU A 349 -3.54 -14.61 -22.04
C GLU A 349 -3.16 -13.38 -21.21
N ASP A 350 -2.91 -13.58 -19.92
CA ASP A 350 -2.34 -12.58 -19.03
C ASP A 350 -0.91 -12.26 -19.50
N LEU A 351 -0.73 -11.13 -20.21
CA LEU A 351 0.60 -10.62 -20.55
C LEU A 351 1.48 -10.53 -19.29
N PRO A 352 2.71 -11.10 -19.27
CA PRO A 352 3.58 -11.05 -18.10
C PRO A 352 3.86 -9.59 -17.69
N ARG A 353 3.67 -9.25 -16.41
CA ARG A 353 4.24 -8.00 -15.87
C ARG A 353 5.73 -8.22 -15.65
N ASP A 354 6.53 -7.26 -16.11
CA ASP A 354 7.94 -7.20 -15.74
C ASP A 354 8.06 -6.83 -14.26
N PRO A 355 8.62 -7.71 -13.39
CA PRO A 355 8.79 -7.40 -11.97
C PRO A 355 9.84 -6.29 -11.73
N THR A 356 10.66 -5.94 -12.72
CA THR A 356 11.65 -4.84 -12.64
C THR A 356 11.05 -3.47 -12.97
N ARG A 357 9.84 -3.42 -13.56
CA ARG A 357 9.04 -2.20 -13.57
C ARG A 357 8.45 -2.03 -12.18
N SER A 358 9.05 -1.14 -11.37
CA SER A 358 8.39 -0.46 -10.25
C SER A 358 7.24 0.39 -10.79
N GLY A 359 6.21 -0.31 -11.24
CA GLY A 359 4.99 0.23 -11.76
C GLY A 359 3.87 -0.30 -10.89
N ILE A 360 3.85 0.11 -9.61
CA ILE A 360 2.59 0.63 -9.10
C ILE A 360 2.26 1.77 -10.07
N GLY A 361 1.58 1.41 -11.16
CA GLY A 361 0.99 2.35 -12.07
C GLY A 361 -0.06 3.08 -11.27
N TRP A 362 0.37 4.05 -10.49
CA TRP A 362 -0.34 5.31 -10.41
C TRP A 362 -0.45 5.75 -11.87
N ALA A 363 -1.54 5.33 -12.53
CA ALA A 363 -2.25 6.33 -13.29
C ALA A 363 -2.33 7.50 -12.30
N LYS A 364 -1.59 8.59 -12.59
CA LYS A 364 -1.80 9.85 -11.89
C LYS A 364 -3.30 9.95 -11.70
N PRO A 365 -3.84 10.10 -10.48
CA PRO A 365 -5.20 10.55 -10.39
C PRO A 365 -5.19 11.85 -11.19
N SER A 366 -5.79 11.83 -12.38
CA SER A 366 -6.37 13.07 -12.88
C SER A 366 -7.22 13.52 -11.71
N SER A 367 -6.98 14.74 -11.26
CA SER A 367 -7.39 15.32 -9.98
C SER A 367 -8.92 15.47 -9.84
N LYS A 368 -9.69 14.51 -10.31
CA LYS A 368 -11.14 14.44 -10.20
C LYS A 368 -11.44 13.70 -8.92
N ASP A 369 -11.82 14.50 -7.92
CA ASP A 369 -12.35 14.04 -6.65
C ASP A 369 -13.48 13.02 -6.93
N PRO A 370 -13.37 11.76 -6.47
CA PRO A 370 -14.45 10.77 -6.61
C PRO A 370 -15.73 11.16 -5.81
N LEU A 371 -15.67 12.25 -5.04
CA LEU A 371 -16.74 12.78 -4.21
C LEU A 371 -17.42 14.03 -4.80
N ASP A 372 -17.12 14.42 -6.04
CA ASP A 372 -17.76 15.58 -6.69
C ASP A 372 -19.29 15.36 -6.82
N PRO A 373 -20.13 16.17 -6.15
CA PRO A 373 -21.58 16.08 -6.24
C PRO A 373 -22.15 16.61 -7.58
N GLY A 374 -21.33 17.28 -8.40
CA GLY A 374 -21.78 18.01 -9.59
C GLY A 374 -21.62 17.29 -10.93
N TRP A 375 -21.35 15.98 -10.96
CA TRP A 375 -21.38 15.24 -12.23
C TRP A 375 -22.82 14.94 -12.63
N GLU A 376 -23.46 15.90 -13.30
CA GLU A 376 -24.63 15.64 -14.13
C GLU A 376 -24.23 14.65 -15.26
N PRO A 377 -25.15 13.74 -15.66
CA PRO A 377 -24.88 12.89 -16.80
C PRO A 377 -24.71 13.79 -18.02
N ASP A 378 -23.65 13.56 -18.80
CA ASP A 378 -23.74 13.88 -20.23
C ASP A 378 -24.97 13.11 -20.73
N ALA A 379 -26.08 13.83 -20.83
CA ALA A 379 -27.25 13.41 -21.55
C ALA A 379 -26.84 13.45 -23.02
N GLU A 380 -26.48 12.30 -23.57
CA GLU A 380 -26.67 11.94 -24.98
C GLU A 380 -26.17 10.49 -25.20
N ASP A 381 -27.15 9.64 -25.53
CA ASP A 381 -27.16 8.31 -26.19
C ASP A 381 -26.44 7.09 -25.59
#